data_AF-A0A924T641-F1
#
_entry.id   AF-A0A924T641-F1
#
_cell.length_a   1.000
_cell.length_b   1.000
_cell.length_c   1.000
_cell.angle_alpha   90.00
_cell.angle_beta   90.00
_cell.angle_gamma   90.00
#
_symmetry.space_group_name_H-M   'P 1'
#
loop_
_entity.id
_entity.type
_entity.pdbx_description
1 polymer ?
#
loop_
_entity_poly.entity_id
_entity_poly.type
_entity_poly.pdbx_seq_one_letter_code
_entity_poly.pdbx_strand_id
1 'polypeptide(L)'
;LLERLVSYAGILQAFWQREAMHTPQGFDLLLMLFDSAITFRARFQRRLELPALLAMLVIDETNPRSMACVLRRLRTELGKLPDRAGPKEDLLALLPQEGVGVTLEELCETELGNAALQALAQRLMHAGWLLSDELGRRYFAHSEPTEQMVSA
;
A
#
# COMPACT_ATOMS: atom_id res chain seq x y z
N LEU A 1 -0.53 4.69 7.98
CA LEU A 1 -0.16 4.53 6.54
C LEU A 1 0.26 3.10 6.24
N LEU A 2 1.12 2.49 7.08
CA LEU A 2 1.53 1.08 6.96
C LEU A 2 0.37 0.09 6.91
N GLU A 3 -0.52 0.13 7.91
CA GLU A 3 -1.70 -0.75 7.95
C GLU A 3 -2.53 -0.66 6.67
N ARG A 4 -2.66 0.56 6.12
CA ARG A 4 -3.40 0.80 4.88
C ARG A 4 -2.69 0.18 3.68
N LEU A 5 -1.38 0.34 3.57
CA LEU A 5 -0.57 -0.29 2.51
C LEU A 5 -0.73 -1.81 2.55
N VAL A 6 -0.55 -2.42 3.72
CA VAL A 6 -0.68 -3.87 3.93
C VAL A 6 -2.09 -4.35 3.62
N SER A 7 -3.11 -3.64 4.10
CA SER A 7 -4.52 -3.98 3.85
C SER A 7 -4.86 -3.92 2.37
N TYR A 8 -4.48 -2.85 1.67
CA TYR A 8 -4.72 -2.71 0.23
C TYR A 8 -4.00 -3.76 -0.60
N ALA A 9 -2.74 -4.07 -0.26
CA ALA A 9 -2.00 -5.13 -0.93
C ALA A 9 -2.63 -6.51 -0.69
N GLY A 10 -3.06 -6.81 0.54
CA GLY A 10 -3.76 -8.06 0.87
C GLY A 10 -5.12 -8.20 0.17
N ILE A 11 -5.90 -7.12 0.11
CA ILE A 11 -7.17 -7.08 -0.63
C ILE A 11 -6.91 -7.34 -2.12
N LEU A 12 -5.94 -6.64 -2.72
CA LEU A 12 -5.60 -6.79 -4.14
C LEU A 12 -5.19 -8.24 -4.45
N GLN A 13 -4.34 -8.84 -3.62
CA GLN A 13 -3.95 -10.25 -3.75
C GLN A 13 -5.16 -11.19 -3.68
N ALA A 14 -6.02 -11.02 -2.68
CA ALA A 14 -7.16 -11.91 -2.46
C ALA A 14 -8.19 -11.83 -3.61
N PHE A 15 -8.46 -10.63 -4.12
CA PHE A 15 -9.37 -10.43 -5.25
C PHE A 15 -8.80 -11.03 -6.52
N TRP A 16 -7.48 -10.95 -6.71
CA TRP A 16 -6.83 -11.47 -7.88
C TRP A 16 -6.77 -12.99 -7.91
N GLN A 17 -6.40 -13.62 -6.78
CA GLN A 17 -6.39 -15.09 -6.63
C GLN A 17 -7.76 -15.74 -6.85
N ARG A 18 -8.84 -14.97 -6.65
CA ARG A 18 -10.22 -15.42 -6.85
C ARG A 18 -10.82 -14.99 -8.19
N GLU A 19 -10.03 -14.34 -9.05
CA GLU A 19 -10.48 -13.73 -10.31
C GLU A 19 -11.68 -12.78 -10.14
N ALA A 20 -11.86 -12.23 -8.94
CA ALA A 20 -13.05 -11.47 -8.57
C ALA A 20 -13.15 -10.15 -9.34
N MET A 21 -12.02 -9.60 -9.80
CA MET A 21 -11.95 -8.34 -10.57
C MET A 21 -12.56 -8.45 -11.97
N HIS A 22 -12.75 -9.68 -12.49
CA HIS A 22 -13.42 -9.92 -13.78
C HIS A 22 -14.95 -9.96 -13.65
N THR A 23 -15.48 -9.98 -12.43
CA THR A 23 -16.93 -9.97 -12.18
C THR A 23 -17.41 -8.56 -11.81
N PRO A 24 -18.61 -8.14 -12.24
CA PRO A 24 -19.16 -6.84 -11.83
C PRO A 24 -19.26 -6.69 -10.30
N GLN A 25 -19.65 -7.74 -9.57
CA GLN A 25 -19.77 -7.68 -8.12
C GLN A 25 -18.41 -7.52 -7.43
N GLY A 26 -17.40 -8.29 -7.86
CA GLY A 26 -16.06 -8.17 -7.29
C GLY A 26 -15.40 -6.83 -7.64
N PHE A 27 -15.64 -6.31 -8.85
CA PHE A 27 -15.18 -4.98 -9.23
C PHE A 27 -15.76 -3.88 -8.32
N ASP A 28 -17.08 -3.88 -8.12
CA ASP A 28 -17.77 -2.92 -7.24
C ASP A 28 -17.34 -3.08 -5.77
N LEU A 29 -17.16 -4.31 -5.30
CA LEU A 29 -16.69 -4.58 -3.94
C LEU A 29 -15.25 -4.08 -3.74
N LEU A 30 -14.35 -4.28 -4.71
CA LEU A 30 -12.98 -3.78 -4.62
C LEU A 30 -12.97 -2.24 -4.52
N LEU A 31 -13.76 -1.58 -5.37
CA LEU A 31 -13.93 -0.13 -5.31
C LEU A 31 -14.48 0.34 -3.97
N MET A 32 -15.40 -0.41 -3.36
CA MET A 32 -15.93 -0.10 -2.02
C MET A 32 -14.86 -0.25 -0.94
N LEU A 33 -14.07 -1.33 -0.96
CA LEU A 33 -13.00 -1.57 0.01
C LEU A 33 -11.89 -0.51 -0.04
N PHE A 34 -11.63 0.03 -1.23
CA PHE A 34 -10.73 1.16 -1.42
C PHE A 34 -11.43 2.52 -1.26
N ASP A 35 -12.72 2.55 -0.90
CA ASP A 35 -13.59 3.75 -0.82
C ASP A 35 -13.60 4.58 -2.14
N SER A 36 -13.17 4.01 -3.27
CA SER A 36 -12.95 4.74 -4.53
C SER A 36 -14.11 4.64 -5.52
N ALA A 37 -15.28 4.13 -5.11
CA ALA A 37 -16.43 3.93 -5.98
C ALA A 37 -16.95 5.24 -6.63
N ILE A 38 -17.07 6.32 -5.86
CA ILE A 38 -17.54 7.62 -6.38
C ILE A 38 -16.53 8.18 -7.39
N THR A 39 -15.24 8.16 -7.04
CA THR A 39 -14.15 8.63 -7.89
C THR A 39 -14.10 7.85 -9.21
N PHE A 40 -14.24 6.53 -9.16
CA PHE A 40 -14.24 5.68 -10.34
C PHE A 40 -15.42 6.02 -11.28
N ARG A 41 -16.62 6.15 -10.72
CA ARG A 41 -17.82 6.50 -11.50
C ARG A 41 -17.70 7.85 -12.19
N ALA A 42 -17.12 8.85 -11.52
CA ALA A 42 -16.90 10.17 -12.09
C ALA A 42 -15.90 10.15 -13.26
N ARG A 43 -14.88 9.29 -13.20
CA ARG A 43 -13.78 9.26 -14.18
C ARG A 43 -14.01 8.32 -15.37
N PHE A 44 -14.64 7.17 -15.13
CA PHE A 44 -14.71 6.07 -16.12
C PHE A 44 -16.14 5.65 -16.50
N GLN A 45 -17.18 6.37 -16.07
CA GLN A 45 -18.57 6.17 -16.50
C GLN A 45 -19.09 4.71 -16.41
N ARG A 46 -18.67 3.95 -15.39
CA ARG A 46 -19.03 2.54 -15.14
C ARG A 46 -18.46 1.51 -16.13
N ARG A 47 -17.43 1.85 -16.91
CA ARG A 47 -16.71 0.84 -17.70
C ARG A 47 -15.95 -0.11 -16.76
N LEU A 48 -16.22 -1.41 -16.88
CA LEU A 48 -15.53 -2.47 -16.13
C LEU A 48 -14.21 -2.82 -16.82
N GLU A 49 -13.30 -1.85 -16.86
CA GLU A 49 -11.99 -2.01 -17.49
C GLU A 49 -10.92 -2.20 -16.42
N LEU A 50 -10.30 -3.37 -16.41
CA LEU A 50 -9.24 -3.70 -15.46
C LEU A 50 -8.06 -2.71 -15.52
N PRO A 51 -7.60 -2.26 -16.71
CA PRO A 51 -6.55 -1.23 -16.77
C PRO A 51 -6.96 0.08 -16.07
N ALA A 52 -8.22 0.52 -16.22
CA ALA A 52 -8.71 1.73 -15.56
C ALA A 52 -8.75 1.57 -14.03
N LEU A 53 -9.14 0.38 -13.56
CA LEU A 53 -9.16 0.04 -12.14
C LEU A 53 -7.75 0.07 -11.54
N LEU A 54 -6.79 -0.61 -12.17
CA LEU A 54 -5.40 -0.66 -11.73
C LEU A 54 -4.73 0.70 -11.82
N ALA A 55 -4.98 1.46 -12.90
CA ALA A 55 -4.50 2.82 -13.03
C ALA A 55 -4.96 3.68 -11.84
N MET A 56 -6.23 3.59 -11.45
CA MET A 56 -6.79 4.42 -10.38
C MET A 56 -6.41 3.96 -8.96
N LEU A 57 -6.43 2.65 -8.70
CA LEU A 57 -6.22 2.09 -7.36
C LEU A 57 -4.76 1.82 -7.03
N VAL A 58 -3.94 1.52 -8.03
CA VAL A 58 -2.54 1.14 -7.83
C VAL A 58 -1.60 2.29 -8.20
N ILE A 59 -1.76 2.85 -9.40
CA ILE A 59 -0.75 3.73 -10.03
C ILE A 59 -0.96 5.22 -9.74
N ASP A 60 -2.20 5.71 -9.71
CA ASP A 60 -2.51 7.15 -9.68
C ASP A 60 -2.16 7.82 -8.34
N GLU A 61 -1.00 8.47 -8.24
CA GLU A 61 -0.57 9.21 -7.04
C GLU A 61 -1.48 10.38 -6.64
N THR A 62 -2.34 10.87 -7.56
CA THR A 62 -3.28 11.96 -7.27
C THR A 62 -4.53 11.46 -6.54
N ASN A 63 -4.87 10.18 -6.68
CA ASN A 63 -5.92 9.55 -5.91
C ASN A 63 -5.41 9.29 -4.46
N PRO A 64 -5.98 9.94 -3.42
CA PRO A 64 -5.51 9.78 -2.04
C PRO A 64 -5.67 8.36 -1.47
N ARG A 65 -6.44 7.52 -2.17
CA ARG A 65 -6.72 6.12 -1.82
C ARG A 65 -5.91 5.14 -2.66
N SER A 66 -5.09 5.59 -3.60
CA SER A 66 -4.24 4.68 -4.38
C SER A 66 -3.04 4.19 -3.57
N MET A 67 -2.52 3.03 -3.96
CA MET A 67 -1.31 2.47 -3.36
C MET A 67 -0.10 3.38 -3.58
N ALA A 68 0.07 3.94 -4.79
CA ALA A 68 1.15 4.87 -5.09
C ALA A 68 1.10 6.12 -4.20
N CYS A 69 -0.10 6.68 -3.96
CA CYS A 69 -0.24 7.83 -3.06
C CYS A 69 0.07 7.46 -1.60
N VAL A 70 -0.40 6.31 -1.13
CA VAL A 70 -0.08 5.80 0.22
C VAL A 70 1.43 5.63 0.39
N LEU A 71 2.12 5.04 -0.59
CA LEU A 71 3.57 4.87 -0.58
C LEU A 71 4.31 6.20 -0.58
N ARG A 72 3.91 7.14 -1.46
CA ARG A 72 4.49 8.49 -1.47
C ARG A 72 4.39 9.15 -0.10
N ARG A 73 3.19 9.13 0.50
CA ARG A 73 2.97 9.70 1.84
C ARG A 73 3.80 8.97 2.89
N LEU A 74 3.89 7.65 2.82
CA LEU A 74 4.70 6.86 3.76
C LEU A 74 6.19 7.24 3.66
N ARG A 75 6.75 7.33 2.45
CA ARG A 75 8.12 7.81 2.22
C ARG A 75 8.33 9.20 2.82
N THR A 76 7.39 10.13 2.61
CA THR A 76 7.43 11.47 3.22
C THR A 76 7.45 11.42 4.75
N GLU A 77 6.60 10.61 5.38
CA GLU A 77 6.57 10.50 6.84
C GLU A 77 7.82 9.83 7.41
N LEU A 78 8.39 8.83 6.73
CA LEU A 78 9.67 8.24 7.13
C LEU A 78 10.81 9.26 7.09
N GLY A 79 10.85 10.13 6.09
CA GLY A 79 11.85 11.20 5.99
C GLY A 79 11.81 12.20 7.14
N LYS A 80 10.64 12.36 7.79
CA LYS A 80 10.42 13.28 8.92
C LYS A 80 10.77 12.69 10.28
N LEU A 81 11.11 11.41 10.37
CA LEU A 81 11.45 10.79 11.64
C LEU A 81 12.64 11.50 12.31
N PRO A 82 12.83 11.41 13.63
CA PRO A 82 14.01 11.99 14.26
C PRO A 82 15.26 11.14 13.98
N ASP A 83 16.43 11.78 13.82
CA ASP A 83 17.72 11.14 13.50
C ASP A 83 18.34 10.37 14.69
N ARG A 84 17.58 10.17 15.76
CA ARG A 84 18.03 9.54 17.02
C ARG A 84 18.12 8.01 16.97
N ALA A 85 17.58 7.37 15.93
CA ALA A 85 17.42 5.92 15.88
C ALA A 85 18.04 5.28 14.62
N GLY A 86 19.13 5.87 14.12
CA GLY A 86 19.84 5.41 12.93
C GLY A 86 19.34 6.03 11.62
N PRO A 87 19.96 5.67 10.49
CA PRO A 87 19.69 6.29 9.20
C PRO A 87 18.29 5.93 8.68
N LYS A 88 17.58 6.94 8.15
CA LYS A 88 16.24 6.80 7.58
C LYS A 88 16.27 6.11 6.22
N GLU A 89 17.42 6.21 5.56
CA GLU A 89 17.70 5.61 4.26
C GLU A 89 17.49 4.10 4.29
N ASP A 90 17.85 3.42 5.39
CA ASP A 90 17.58 2.00 5.59
C ASP A 90 16.07 1.69 5.55
N LEU A 91 15.26 2.52 6.23
CA LEU A 91 13.81 2.35 6.27
C LEU A 91 13.17 2.66 4.92
N LEU A 92 13.66 3.69 4.24
CA LEU A 92 13.21 4.08 2.91
C LEU A 92 13.56 3.02 1.85
N ALA A 93 14.72 2.36 1.99
CA ALA A 93 15.17 1.31 1.08
C ALA A 93 14.29 0.04 1.13
N LEU A 94 13.50 -0.16 2.18
CA LEU A 94 12.51 -1.23 2.25
C LEU A 94 11.31 -1.01 1.31
N LEU A 95 11.10 0.22 0.85
CA LEU A 95 9.97 0.60 0.01
C LEU A 95 10.42 0.80 -1.46
N PRO A 96 9.49 0.66 -2.44
CA PRO A 96 9.76 1.14 -3.79
C PRO A 96 10.11 2.63 -3.75
N GLN A 97 11.18 3.03 -4.42
CA GLN A 97 11.64 4.42 -4.43
C GLN A 97 10.65 5.36 -5.15
N GLU A 98 10.04 4.87 -6.24
CA GLU A 98 9.07 5.61 -7.05
C GLU A 98 7.79 4.79 -7.26
N GLY A 99 6.63 5.47 -7.21
CA GLY A 99 5.32 4.85 -7.34
C GLY A 99 5.17 3.58 -6.47
N VAL A 100 4.73 2.49 -7.11
CA VAL A 100 4.65 1.14 -6.55
C VAL A 100 5.82 0.22 -6.99
N GLY A 101 6.72 0.71 -7.84
CA GLY A 101 7.85 -0.04 -8.40
C GLY A 101 7.51 -1.04 -9.52
N VAL A 102 6.35 -0.88 -10.16
CA VAL A 102 5.94 -1.54 -11.41
C VAL A 102 5.08 -0.57 -12.22
N THR A 103 4.99 -0.74 -13.53
CA THR A 103 4.17 0.10 -14.42
C THR A 103 2.77 -0.48 -14.64
N LEU A 104 1.87 0.32 -15.22
CA LEU A 104 0.53 -0.17 -15.57
C LEU A 104 0.59 -1.22 -16.68
N GLU A 105 1.50 -1.04 -17.64
CA GLU A 105 1.73 -1.95 -18.75
C GLU A 105 2.15 -3.32 -18.26
N GLU A 106 3.08 -3.39 -17.30
CA GLU A 106 3.50 -4.66 -16.69
C GLU A 106 2.34 -5.39 -16.00
N LEU A 107 1.45 -4.65 -15.33
CA LEU A 107 0.29 -5.21 -14.64
C LEU A 107 -0.83 -5.66 -15.60
N CYS A 108 -0.91 -5.06 -16.78
CA CYS A 108 -1.92 -5.37 -17.79
C CYS A 108 -1.40 -6.33 -18.88
N GLU A 109 -0.16 -6.79 -18.77
CA GLU A 109 0.43 -7.77 -19.67
C GLU A 109 -0.36 -9.10 -19.60
N THR A 110 -0.63 -9.72 -20.74
CA THR A 110 -1.59 -10.83 -20.85
C THR A 110 -1.10 -12.12 -20.18
N GLU A 111 0.19 -12.40 -20.28
CA GLU A 111 0.79 -13.64 -19.77
C GLU A 111 1.36 -13.46 -18.35
N LEU A 112 1.96 -12.31 -18.09
CA LEU A 112 2.76 -12.03 -16.90
C LEU A 112 2.07 -11.08 -15.92
N GLY A 113 1.01 -10.37 -16.32
CA GLY A 113 0.34 -9.38 -15.46
C GLY A 113 -0.18 -9.99 -14.16
N ASN A 114 -0.63 -11.25 -14.21
CA ASN A 114 -1.04 -11.99 -13.02
C ASN A 114 0.11 -12.18 -12.03
N ALA A 115 1.25 -12.70 -12.50
CA ALA A 115 2.43 -12.89 -11.67
C ALA A 115 2.96 -11.54 -11.15
N ALA A 116 2.94 -10.49 -11.98
CA ALA A 116 3.38 -9.15 -11.61
C ALA A 116 2.53 -8.56 -10.48
N LEU A 117 1.19 -8.67 -10.54
CA LEU A 117 0.32 -8.16 -9.48
C LEU A 117 0.48 -8.94 -8.18
N GLN A 118 0.59 -10.27 -8.25
CA GLN A 118 0.82 -11.11 -7.07
C GLN A 118 2.16 -10.77 -6.40
N ALA A 119 3.24 -10.66 -7.20
CA ALA A 119 4.55 -10.28 -6.72
C ALA A 119 4.55 -8.87 -6.11
N LEU A 120 3.87 -7.92 -6.74
CA LEU A 120 3.69 -6.57 -6.20
C LEU A 120 3.01 -6.62 -4.82
N ALA A 121 1.86 -7.29 -4.72
CA ALA A 121 1.10 -7.36 -3.48
C ALA A 121 1.92 -8.02 -2.35
N GLN A 122 2.59 -9.14 -2.64
CA GLN A 122 3.45 -9.83 -1.67
C GLN A 122 4.60 -8.94 -1.20
N ARG A 123 5.29 -8.28 -2.14
CA ARG A 123 6.41 -7.39 -1.83
C ARG A 123 5.98 -6.21 -0.96
N LEU A 124 4.83 -5.59 -1.25
CA LEU A 124 4.32 -4.46 -0.47
C LEU A 124 3.82 -4.86 0.91
N MET A 125 3.18 -6.03 1.05
CA MET A 125 2.86 -6.57 2.37
C MET A 125 4.14 -6.84 3.17
N HIS A 126 5.09 -7.58 2.60
CA HIS A 126 6.34 -7.91 3.28
C HIS A 126 7.11 -6.66 3.72
N ALA A 127 7.25 -5.67 2.83
CA ALA A 127 7.88 -4.39 3.16
C ALA A 127 7.14 -3.66 4.29
N GLY A 128 5.80 -3.65 4.27
CA GLY A 128 5.00 -3.04 5.34
C GLY A 128 5.21 -3.71 6.70
N TRP A 129 5.35 -5.03 6.73
CA TRP A 129 5.59 -5.79 7.97
C TRP A 129 7.00 -5.55 8.51
N LEU A 130 8.01 -5.66 7.65
CA LEU A 130 9.41 -5.38 8.03
C LEU A 130 9.57 -3.95 8.54
N LEU A 131 8.96 -2.98 7.85
CA LEU A 131 9.01 -1.59 8.26
C LEU A 131 8.30 -1.35 9.60
N SER A 132 7.20 -2.05 9.86
CA SER A 132 6.52 -2.00 11.16
C SER A 132 7.41 -2.51 12.28
N ASP A 133 8.07 -3.66 12.07
CA ASP A 133 8.96 -4.28 13.07
C ASP A 133 10.17 -3.39 13.35
N GLU A 134 10.79 -2.85 12.29
CA GLU A 134 11.96 -2.00 12.42
C GLU A 134 11.64 -0.64 13.06
N LEU A 135 10.47 -0.05 12.76
CA LEU A 135 10.01 1.16 13.46
C LEU A 135 9.76 0.88 14.94
N GLY A 136 9.12 -0.26 15.25
CA GLY A 136 8.91 -0.74 16.62
C GLY A 136 10.22 -0.83 17.39
N ARG A 137 11.20 -1.53 16.80
CA ARG A 137 12.53 -1.73 17.37
C ARG A 137 13.30 -0.42 17.57
N ARG A 138 13.31 0.47 16.58
CA ARG A 138 14.12 1.70 16.58
C ARG A 138 13.54 2.81 17.45
N TYR A 139 12.22 2.99 17.43
CA TYR A 139 11.58 4.17 18.03
C TYR A 139 10.74 3.88 19.26
N PHE A 140 10.35 2.62 19.51
CA PHE A 140 9.41 2.26 20.57
C PHE A 140 9.94 1.23 21.58
N ALA A 141 11.07 0.57 21.31
CA ALA A 141 11.65 -0.47 22.18
C ALA A 141 12.08 0.00 23.58
N HIS A 142 12.25 1.32 23.80
CA HIS A 142 12.68 1.90 25.08
C HIS A 142 11.55 2.64 25.81
N SER A 143 10.29 2.34 25.50
CA SER A 143 9.14 2.86 26.23
C SER A 143 9.02 2.11 27.57
N GLU A 144 9.92 2.35 28.52
CA GLU A 144 9.69 1.90 29.89
C GLU A 144 8.45 2.62 30.46
N PRO A 145 7.58 1.93 31.23
CA PRO A 145 6.61 2.62 32.04
C PRO A 145 7.38 3.37 33.12
N THR A 146 7.42 4.71 33.03
CA THR A 146 7.79 5.54 34.18
C THR A 146 6.67 5.44 35.23
N GLU A 147 6.51 4.29 35.87
CA GLU A 147 5.96 4.21 37.22
C GLU A 147 7.09 4.63 38.16
N GLN A 148 7.31 5.94 38.26
CA GLN A 148 7.92 6.49 39.45
C GLN A 148 6.92 6.25 40.59
N MET A 149 7.12 5.16 41.34
CA MET A 149 6.62 5.02 42.70
C MET A 149 7.12 6.21 43.51
N VAL A 150 6.30 7.24 43.65
CA VAL A 150 6.47 8.24 44.72
C VAL A 150 5.97 7.56 45.99
N SER A 151 6.89 6.89 46.66
CA SER A 151 6.77 6.59 48.08
C SER A 151 7.25 7.81 48.86
N ALA A 152 6.32 8.51 49.51
CA ALA A 152 6.56 9.34 50.69
C ALA A 152 5.23 9.51 51.46
#